data_AF-A0A8S3CTR9-F1
#
_entry.id   AF-A0A8S3CTR9-F1
#
_cell.length_a   1.000
_cell.length_b   1.000
_cell.length_c   1.000
_cell.angle_alpha   90.00
_cell.angle_beta   90.00
_cell.angle_gamma   90.00
#
_symmetry.space_group_name_H-M   'P 1'
#
loop_
_entity.id
_entity.type
_entity.pdbx_description
1 polymer ?
#
loop_
_entity_poly.entity_id
_entity_poly.type
_entity_poly.pdbx_seq_one_letter_code
_entity_poly.pdbx_strand_id
1 'polypeptide(L)'
;MINNLEETQGKLNEKVQHEQLINETVKDVLIAEYTLPKSKQSIVFKHNLLLNALKKLNYPHKTYFQDTIPMINFDEKYEYKLVLKGFPIHHKELKETFARLEELFDRIQKAEEFFEQKTNRKRQLLIRVIERVRPINQIYWKRYCDYLLKLISEKCNEYVEKFKANMKKHSDKMINDSIENSSIKFRQEIGKVTNSYLERDTFSHDINLLKVTALNAFIRDHVLLQQNSTKAAASNKTSVSILNQHIDRIRKLLSTKDVYQGCTLEHFQMIVSLLQSIMIYYNCFLLQLPLFNVSIDLLKKIENNTVTTIETATGSGKSTLLPALLIAEGYDKVIVTQPRRLPCSMISQRVNSIVKEDLTGWAISGAEKNVRAKILYVTDGLLKERLLNDENLITQNTKLNKSVIFFIDEVHERSINIDLCLALFARLLKLNPDFKTKMKLIISSATLDSSVPDLYRNIPGCSLSVFNLTSISTRFPISVNHVAGENILDLVQQLYSKRVRNEQILC
;
A
#
# COMPACT_ATOMS: atom_id res chain seq x y z
N MET A 1 -43.25 69.22 -68.98
CA MET A 1 -43.90 67.91 -68.69
C MET A 1 -43.15 66.73 -69.30
N ILE A 2 -42.60 66.83 -70.51
CA ILE A 2 -41.88 65.72 -71.18
C ILE A 2 -40.56 65.34 -70.46
N ASN A 3 -39.75 66.29 -70.00
CA ASN A 3 -38.49 65.97 -69.26
C ASN A 3 -38.71 65.27 -67.90
N ASN A 4 -39.84 65.51 -67.21
CA ASN A 4 -40.18 64.79 -65.97
C ASN A 4 -40.63 63.35 -66.24
N LEU A 5 -41.18 63.07 -67.43
CA LEU A 5 -41.59 61.72 -67.84
C LEU A 5 -40.39 60.85 -68.20
N GLU A 6 -39.36 61.42 -68.84
CA GLU A 6 -38.11 60.70 -69.13
C GLU A 6 -37.30 60.38 -67.86
N GLU A 7 -37.24 61.31 -66.90
CA GLU A 7 -36.54 61.10 -65.63
C GLU A 7 -37.28 60.10 -64.71
N THR A 8 -38.63 60.10 -64.76
CA THR A 8 -39.44 59.09 -64.06
C THR A 8 -39.42 57.73 -64.76
N GLN A 9 -39.36 57.67 -66.09
CA GLN A 9 -39.13 56.43 -66.84
C GLN A 9 -37.73 55.85 -66.63
N GLY A 10 -36.69 56.70 -66.52
CA GLY A 10 -35.34 56.29 -66.15
C GLY A 10 -35.30 55.64 -64.75
N LYS A 11 -35.92 56.28 -63.76
CA LYS A 11 -36.08 55.72 -62.40
C LYS A 11 -36.96 54.47 -62.36
N LEU A 12 -38.00 54.37 -63.20
CA LEU A 12 -38.82 53.17 -63.31
C LEU A 12 -38.04 52.01 -63.95
N ASN A 13 -37.26 52.27 -64.99
CA ASN A 13 -36.43 51.27 -65.66
C ASN A 13 -35.29 50.80 -64.75
N GLU A 14 -34.66 51.70 -63.99
CA GLU A 14 -33.72 51.32 -62.94
C GLU A 14 -34.41 50.45 -61.89
N LYS A 15 -35.63 50.81 -61.45
CA LYS A 15 -36.39 50.02 -60.47
C LYS A 15 -36.78 48.64 -61.00
N VAL A 16 -37.18 48.53 -62.26
CA VAL A 16 -37.52 47.26 -62.93
C VAL A 16 -36.26 46.40 -63.15
N GLN A 17 -35.14 47.01 -63.58
CA GLN A 17 -33.85 46.31 -63.66
C GLN A 17 -33.35 45.88 -62.27
N HIS A 18 -33.59 46.69 -61.24
CA HIS A 18 -33.33 46.33 -59.85
C HIS A 18 -34.19 45.17 -59.37
N GLU A 19 -35.49 45.16 -59.65
CA GLU A 19 -36.40 44.06 -59.32
C GLU A 19 -36.04 42.77 -60.08
N GLN A 20 -35.65 42.88 -61.34
CA GLN A 20 -35.15 41.76 -62.13
C GLN A 20 -33.84 41.20 -61.56
N LEU A 21 -32.87 42.05 -61.20
CA LEU A 21 -31.63 41.59 -60.57
C LEU A 21 -31.82 41.00 -59.18
N ILE A 22 -32.77 41.54 -58.39
CA ILE A 22 -33.16 40.95 -57.10
C ILE A 22 -33.78 39.57 -57.35
N ASN A 23 -34.67 39.43 -58.33
CA ASN A 23 -35.28 38.15 -58.67
C ASN A 23 -34.27 37.13 -59.23
N GLU A 24 -33.24 37.56 -59.96
CA GLU A 24 -32.15 36.69 -60.41
C GLU A 24 -31.23 36.27 -59.26
N THR A 25 -30.82 37.20 -58.39
CA THR A 25 -29.97 36.86 -57.23
C THR A 25 -30.71 36.06 -56.15
N VAL A 26 -32.02 36.23 -56.01
CA VAL A 26 -32.87 35.39 -55.13
C VAL A 26 -32.93 33.94 -55.63
N LYS A 27 -32.81 33.69 -56.95
CA LYS A 27 -32.72 32.31 -57.49
C LYS A 27 -31.43 31.60 -57.07
N ASP A 28 -30.37 32.34 -56.77
CA ASP A 28 -29.09 31.77 -56.30
C ASP A 28 -29.10 31.46 -54.79
N VAL A 29 -30.14 31.87 -54.05
CA VAL A 29 -30.28 31.56 -52.62
C VAL A 29 -30.81 30.15 -52.45
N LEU A 30 -29.96 29.29 -51.90
CA LEU A 30 -30.30 27.90 -51.61
C LEU A 30 -30.83 27.78 -50.18
N ILE A 31 -31.74 26.83 -49.99
CA ILE A 31 -32.17 26.36 -48.68
C ILE A 31 -31.79 24.89 -48.63
N ALA A 32 -30.94 24.52 -47.65
CA ALA A 32 -30.56 23.13 -47.45
C ALA A 32 -30.68 22.75 -45.97
N GLU A 33 -31.23 21.57 -45.73
CA GLU A 33 -31.27 20.95 -44.41
C GLU A 33 -30.02 20.10 -44.20
N TYR A 34 -29.42 20.23 -43.02
CA TYR A 34 -28.26 19.49 -42.57
C TYR A 34 -28.62 18.73 -41.29
N THR A 35 -28.48 17.41 -41.31
CA THR A 35 -28.67 16.59 -40.11
C THR A 35 -27.39 16.55 -39.29
N LEU A 36 -27.46 16.93 -38.01
CA LEU A 36 -26.31 16.94 -37.11
C LEU A 36 -26.25 15.68 -36.23
N PRO A 37 -25.14 14.91 -36.24
CA PRO A 37 -24.91 13.86 -35.25
C PRO A 37 -24.75 14.40 -33.83
N LYS A 38 -25.03 13.57 -32.81
CA LYS A 38 -25.00 13.96 -31.38
C LYS A 38 -23.70 14.63 -30.93
N SER A 39 -22.55 14.22 -31.48
CA SER A 39 -21.23 14.80 -31.19
C SER A 39 -21.10 16.28 -31.59
N LYS A 40 -21.95 16.76 -32.51
CA LYS A 40 -21.92 18.13 -33.07
C LYS A 40 -22.87 19.10 -32.37
N GLN A 41 -23.58 18.67 -31.34
CA GLN A 41 -24.51 19.51 -30.57
C GLN A 41 -23.80 20.66 -29.83
N SER A 42 -22.52 20.51 -29.48
CA SER A 42 -21.72 21.59 -28.85
C SER A 42 -21.56 22.82 -29.74
N ILE A 43 -21.62 22.65 -31.07
CA ILE A 43 -21.52 23.72 -32.08
C ILE A 43 -22.77 24.60 -32.07
N VAL A 44 -23.93 24.02 -31.72
CA VAL A 44 -25.22 24.72 -31.63
C VAL A 44 -25.15 25.86 -30.58
N PHE A 45 -24.45 25.64 -29.47
CA PHE A 45 -24.22 26.66 -28.45
C PHE A 45 -23.35 27.84 -28.93
N LYS A 46 -22.67 27.71 -30.07
CA LYS A 46 -21.78 28.74 -30.65
C LYS A 46 -22.30 29.30 -31.98
N HIS A 47 -23.58 29.09 -32.31
CA HIS A 47 -24.15 29.47 -33.60
C HIS A 47 -23.99 30.96 -33.95
N ASN A 48 -23.96 31.87 -32.97
CA ASN A 48 -23.70 33.29 -33.21
C ASN A 48 -22.33 33.55 -33.85
N LEU A 49 -21.29 32.81 -33.43
CA LEU A 49 -19.96 32.91 -34.04
C LEU A 49 -19.98 32.35 -35.47
N LEU A 50 -20.69 31.24 -35.66
CA LEU A 50 -20.80 30.55 -36.94
C LEU A 50 -21.56 31.41 -37.98
N LEU A 51 -22.64 32.06 -37.55
CA LEU A 51 -23.39 33.03 -38.36
C LEU A 51 -22.52 34.24 -38.72
N ASN A 52 -21.77 34.78 -37.74
CA ASN A 52 -20.88 35.92 -37.97
C ASN A 52 -19.72 35.59 -38.92
N ALA A 53 -19.18 34.37 -38.87
CA ALA A 53 -18.14 33.91 -39.78
C ALA A 53 -18.68 33.79 -41.22
N LEU A 54 -19.87 33.22 -41.39
CA LEU A 54 -20.50 33.12 -42.71
C LEU A 54 -20.84 34.50 -43.29
N LYS A 55 -21.24 35.47 -42.45
CA LYS A 55 -21.48 36.87 -42.85
C LYS A 55 -20.23 37.63 -43.29
N LYS A 56 -19.03 37.25 -42.82
CA LYS A 56 -17.75 37.89 -43.16
C LYS A 56 -17.18 37.47 -44.51
N LEU A 57 -17.73 36.44 -45.16
CA LEU A 57 -17.33 36.04 -46.51
C LEU A 57 -17.74 37.15 -47.49
N ASN A 58 -16.81 38.05 -47.79
CA ASN A 58 -17.02 39.17 -48.71
C ASN A 58 -17.46 38.66 -50.09
N TYR A 59 -18.77 38.63 -50.32
CA TYR A 59 -19.33 38.57 -51.66
C TYR A 59 -19.24 39.97 -52.25
N PRO A 60 -18.77 40.16 -53.50
CA PRO A 60 -18.77 41.48 -54.12
C PRO A 60 -20.20 42.04 -54.09
N HIS A 61 -20.36 43.15 -53.36
CA HIS A 61 -21.63 43.66 -52.87
C HIS A 61 -22.70 43.88 -53.95
N LYS A 62 -23.96 43.69 -53.54
CA LYS A 62 -24.94 44.77 -53.68
C LYS A 62 -25.34 45.22 -52.27
N THR A 63 -25.21 46.51 -52.00
CA THR A 63 -25.51 47.19 -50.72
C THR A 63 -26.92 46.96 -50.17
N TYR A 64 -27.82 46.35 -50.94
CA TYR A 64 -29.23 46.11 -50.61
C TYR A 64 -29.48 44.91 -49.66
N PHE A 65 -28.51 44.02 -49.46
CA PHE A 65 -28.68 42.79 -48.67
C PHE A 65 -27.89 42.75 -47.36
N GLN A 66 -27.38 43.90 -46.88
CA GLN A 66 -26.40 43.97 -45.79
C GLN A 66 -26.77 43.19 -44.50
N ASP A 67 -28.04 42.83 -44.28
CA ASP A 67 -28.49 42.11 -43.08
C ASP A 67 -29.31 40.83 -43.29
N THR A 68 -29.62 40.40 -44.53
CA THR A 68 -30.72 39.42 -44.75
C THR A 68 -30.31 37.98 -45.06
N ILE A 69 -29.04 37.70 -45.40
CA ILE A 69 -28.56 36.34 -45.76
C ILE A 69 -27.09 36.22 -45.35
N PRO A 70 -26.63 35.14 -44.67
CA PRO A 70 -27.32 33.88 -44.38
C PRO A 70 -28.17 33.85 -43.10
N MET A 71 -29.17 32.95 -43.06
CA MET A 71 -29.99 32.63 -41.87
C MET A 71 -29.86 31.14 -41.50
N ILE A 72 -29.84 30.83 -40.20
CA ILE A 72 -29.76 29.47 -39.67
C ILE A 72 -30.95 29.23 -38.73
N ASN A 73 -31.76 28.21 -39.03
CA ASN A 73 -32.87 27.77 -38.18
C ASN A 73 -32.62 26.35 -37.65
N PHE A 74 -33.15 26.06 -36.46
CA PHE A 74 -32.99 24.77 -35.77
C PHE A 74 -34.34 24.14 -35.46
N ASP A 75 -34.45 22.83 -35.63
CA ASP A 75 -35.57 22.02 -35.16
C ASP A 75 -35.06 20.94 -34.18
N GLU A 76 -35.58 20.97 -32.95
CA GLU A 76 -35.09 20.16 -31.82
C GLU A 76 -35.91 18.87 -31.60
N LYS A 77 -36.99 18.64 -32.35
CA LYS A 77 -38.01 17.67 -31.91
C LYS A 77 -37.57 16.19 -31.92
N TYR A 78 -36.73 15.72 -32.84
CA TYR A 78 -36.31 14.30 -32.85
C TYR A 78 -34.89 14.00 -33.38
N GLU A 79 -34.26 14.91 -34.12
CA GLU A 79 -32.85 14.93 -34.52
C GLU A 79 -32.47 16.39 -34.77
N TYR A 80 -31.29 16.86 -34.33
CA TYR A 80 -30.91 18.26 -34.51
C TYR A 80 -30.72 18.55 -36.01
N LYS A 81 -31.73 19.19 -36.62
CA LYS A 81 -31.68 19.62 -38.02
C LYS A 81 -31.33 21.10 -38.09
N LEU A 82 -30.33 21.42 -38.91
CA LEU A 82 -29.89 22.78 -39.19
C LEU A 82 -30.31 23.16 -40.60
N VAL A 83 -31.14 24.18 -40.73
CA VAL A 83 -31.58 24.70 -42.03
C VAL A 83 -30.79 25.97 -42.32
N LEU A 84 -29.90 25.93 -43.32
CA LEU A 84 -29.17 27.10 -43.78
C LEU A 84 -29.87 27.67 -45.01
N LYS A 85 -30.21 28.96 -44.96
CA LYS A 85 -30.63 29.74 -46.13
C LYS A 85 -29.48 30.67 -46.51
N GLY A 86 -28.88 30.46 -47.69
CA GLY A 86 -27.66 31.17 -48.09
C GLY A 86 -27.23 30.94 -49.54
N PHE A 87 -26.21 31.69 -49.98
CA PHE A 87 -25.57 31.45 -51.28
C PHE A 87 -24.74 30.16 -51.26
N PRO A 88 -24.43 29.55 -52.42
CA PRO A 88 -23.63 28.33 -52.52
C PRO A 88 -22.29 28.39 -51.76
N ILE A 89 -21.68 29.58 -51.68
CA ILE A 89 -20.43 29.79 -50.94
C ILE A 89 -20.60 29.65 -49.42
N HIS A 90 -21.75 30.07 -48.85
CA HIS A 90 -22.06 29.87 -47.44
C HIS A 90 -22.25 28.38 -47.12
N HIS A 91 -22.92 27.64 -48.02
CA HIS A 91 -23.07 26.19 -47.88
C HIS A 91 -21.72 25.45 -47.97
N LYS A 92 -20.80 25.95 -48.82
CA LYS A 92 -19.44 25.41 -48.94
C LYS A 92 -18.62 25.67 -47.66
N GLU A 93 -18.57 26.90 -47.16
CA GLU A 93 -17.86 27.23 -45.92
C GLU A 93 -18.44 26.49 -44.71
N LEU A 94 -19.77 26.32 -44.65
CA LEU A 94 -20.42 25.54 -43.58
C LEU A 94 -19.93 24.08 -43.60
N LYS A 95 -19.88 23.45 -44.79
CA LYS A 95 -19.36 22.08 -44.95
C LYS A 95 -17.88 21.98 -44.57
N GLU A 96 -17.06 22.93 -45.00
CA GLU A 96 -15.63 22.98 -44.66
C GLU A 96 -15.39 23.19 -43.16
N THR A 97 -16.17 24.07 -42.53
CA THR A 97 -16.14 24.30 -41.09
C THR A 97 -16.55 23.05 -40.31
N PHE A 98 -17.58 22.33 -40.76
CA PHE A 98 -17.95 21.05 -40.14
C PHE A 98 -16.86 20.00 -40.30
N ALA A 99 -16.20 19.91 -41.45
CA ALA A 99 -15.08 19.00 -41.66
C ALA A 99 -13.90 19.33 -40.73
N ARG A 100 -13.58 20.62 -40.53
CA ARG A 100 -12.55 21.06 -39.56
C ARG A 100 -12.91 20.65 -38.13
N LEU A 101 -14.17 20.82 -37.73
CA LEU A 101 -14.65 20.47 -36.40
C LEU A 101 -14.66 18.95 -36.19
N GLU A 102 -15.01 18.17 -37.21
CA GLU A 102 -14.87 16.71 -37.17
C GLU A 102 -13.41 16.29 -36.96
N GLU A 103 -12.48 16.89 -37.69
CA GLU A 103 -11.05 16.63 -37.47
C GLU A 103 -10.64 17.01 -36.03
N LEU A 104 -11.07 18.16 -35.52
CA LEU A 104 -10.78 18.57 -34.15
C LEU A 104 -11.29 17.55 -33.12
N PHE A 105 -12.55 17.12 -33.22
CA PHE A 105 -13.13 16.16 -32.27
C PHE A 105 -12.47 14.79 -32.34
N ASP A 106 -12.18 14.28 -33.54
CA ASP A 106 -11.43 13.02 -33.72
C ASP A 106 -10.05 13.12 -33.07
N ARG A 107 -9.36 14.26 -33.20
CA ARG A 107 -8.05 14.47 -32.58
C ARG A 107 -8.12 14.58 -31.06
N ILE A 108 -9.15 15.23 -30.51
CA ILE A 108 -9.39 15.29 -29.07
C ILE A 108 -9.63 13.88 -28.51
N GLN A 109 -10.52 13.11 -29.14
CA GLN A 109 -10.81 11.75 -28.75
C GLN A 109 -9.55 10.87 -28.78
N LYS A 110 -8.74 10.94 -29.84
CA LYS A 110 -7.46 10.22 -29.93
C LYS A 110 -6.48 10.62 -28.82
N ALA A 111 -6.47 11.89 -28.40
CA ALA A 111 -5.62 12.34 -27.30
C ALA A 111 -6.10 11.81 -25.94
N GLU A 112 -7.41 11.77 -25.72
CA GLU A 112 -8.02 11.17 -24.52
C GLU A 112 -7.75 9.66 -24.43
N GLU A 113 -7.97 8.93 -25.52
CA GLU A 113 -7.66 7.50 -25.63
C GLU A 113 -6.17 7.24 -25.39
N PHE A 114 -5.29 8.08 -25.94
CA PHE A 114 -3.85 7.97 -25.72
C PHE A 114 -3.48 8.16 -24.24
N PHE A 115 -4.06 9.16 -23.57
CA PHE A 115 -3.81 9.41 -22.15
C PHE A 115 -4.32 8.27 -21.26
N GLU A 116 -5.52 7.77 -21.55
CA GLU A 116 -6.11 6.63 -20.85
C GLU A 116 -5.25 5.36 -21.02
N GLN A 117 -4.80 5.07 -22.24
CA GLN A 117 -3.88 3.96 -22.50
C GLN A 117 -2.57 4.10 -21.72
N LYS A 118 -1.99 5.31 -21.65
CA LYS A 118 -0.76 5.58 -20.91
C LYS A 118 -0.96 5.36 -19.40
N THR A 119 -2.06 5.80 -18.84
CA THR A 119 -2.43 5.61 -17.42
C THR A 119 -2.68 4.13 -17.12
N ASN A 120 -3.41 3.43 -18.00
CA ASN A 120 -3.63 2.00 -17.90
C ASN A 120 -2.32 1.20 -17.97
N ARG A 121 -1.36 1.59 -18.82
CA ARG A 121 -0.02 0.97 -18.85
C ARG A 121 0.71 1.11 -17.51
N LYS A 122 0.67 2.29 -16.88
CA LYS A 122 1.27 2.50 -15.54
C LYS A 122 0.62 1.58 -14.49
N ARG A 123 -0.72 1.47 -14.48
CA ARG A 123 -1.46 0.56 -13.60
C ARG A 123 -1.05 -0.91 -13.81
N GLN A 124 -0.97 -1.35 -15.06
CA GLN A 124 -0.59 -2.72 -15.42
C GLN A 124 0.86 -3.06 -15.07
N LEU A 125 1.77 -2.09 -15.12
CA LEU A 125 3.14 -2.26 -14.63
C LEU A 125 3.14 -2.52 -13.11
N LEU A 126 2.36 -1.76 -12.34
CA LEU A 126 2.26 -1.95 -10.89
C LEU A 126 1.68 -3.32 -10.52
N ILE A 127 0.61 -3.76 -11.21
CA ILE A 127 0.02 -5.09 -11.02
C ILE A 127 1.06 -6.19 -11.27
N ARG A 128 1.81 -6.11 -12.37
CA ARG A 128 2.87 -7.08 -12.67
C ARG A 128 3.98 -7.12 -11.63
N VAL A 129 4.33 -5.99 -11.03
CA VAL A 129 5.31 -5.97 -9.93
C VAL A 129 4.74 -6.66 -8.69
N ILE A 130 3.47 -6.39 -8.35
CA ILE A 130 2.77 -7.01 -7.21
C ILE A 130 2.67 -8.53 -7.37
N GLU A 131 2.32 -9.03 -8.56
CA GLU A 131 2.18 -10.46 -8.85
C GLU A 131 3.51 -11.23 -8.72
N ARG A 132 4.64 -10.57 -8.97
CA ARG A 132 5.98 -11.16 -8.83
C ARG A 132 6.44 -11.29 -7.39
N VAL A 133 5.77 -10.62 -6.45
CA VAL A 133 6.10 -10.68 -5.02
C VAL A 133 5.68 -12.05 -4.49
N ARG A 134 6.62 -12.78 -3.91
CA ARG A 134 6.36 -14.05 -3.22
C ARG A 134 6.30 -13.79 -1.72
N PRO A 135 5.12 -13.54 -1.13
CA PRO A 135 5.02 -13.33 0.30
C PRO A 135 5.18 -14.66 1.05
N ILE A 136 5.70 -14.59 2.27
CA ILE A 136 5.73 -15.75 3.18
C ILE A 136 4.30 -16.10 3.63
N ASN A 137 3.43 -15.09 3.83
CA ASN A 137 2.01 -15.28 4.09
C ASN A 137 1.16 -14.61 3.00
N GLN A 138 0.46 -15.45 2.22
CA GLN A 138 -0.36 -14.99 1.08
C GLN A 138 -1.64 -14.28 1.52
N ILE A 139 -2.18 -14.56 2.71
CA ILE A 139 -3.48 -14.06 3.15
C ILE A 139 -3.41 -12.55 3.42
N TYR A 140 -2.44 -12.12 4.24
CA TYR A 140 -2.27 -10.70 4.60
C TYR A 140 -1.83 -9.86 3.40
N TRP A 141 -0.97 -10.43 2.56
CA TRP A 141 -0.52 -9.78 1.33
C TRP A 141 -1.69 -9.52 0.39
N LYS A 142 -2.55 -10.52 0.16
CA LYS A 142 -3.71 -10.38 -0.73
C LYS A 142 -4.62 -9.25 -0.27
N ARG A 143 -4.96 -9.19 1.03
CA ARG A 143 -5.82 -8.12 1.56
C ARG A 143 -5.23 -6.73 1.36
N TYR A 144 -3.94 -6.53 1.66
CA TYR A 144 -3.28 -5.25 1.41
C TYR A 144 -3.29 -4.89 -0.08
N CYS A 145 -2.98 -5.85 -0.95
CA CYS A 145 -3.00 -5.66 -2.40
C CYS A 145 -4.39 -5.27 -2.89
N ASP A 146 -5.45 -5.86 -2.36
CA ASP A 146 -6.83 -5.52 -2.72
C ASP A 146 -7.13 -4.05 -2.40
N TYR A 147 -6.73 -3.53 -1.22
CA TYR A 147 -6.86 -2.10 -0.91
C TYR A 147 -6.02 -1.22 -1.82
N LEU A 148 -4.75 -1.59 -2.05
CA LEU A 148 -3.85 -0.80 -2.86
C LEU A 148 -4.31 -0.72 -4.32
N LEU A 149 -4.74 -1.84 -4.89
CA LEU A 149 -5.24 -1.93 -6.26
C LEU A 149 -6.54 -1.14 -6.44
N LYS A 150 -7.44 -1.18 -5.45
CA LYS A 150 -8.65 -0.35 -5.43
C LYS A 150 -8.29 1.14 -5.47
N LEU A 151 -7.42 1.58 -4.58
CA LEU A 151 -6.98 2.98 -4.48
C LEU A 151 -6.24 3.46 -5.74
N ILE A 152 -5.38 2.62 -6.32
CA ILE A 152 -4.73 2.91 -7.61
C ILE A 152 -5.76 3.08 -8.71
N SER A 153 -6.78 2.21 -8.77
CA SER A 153 -7.80 2.29 -9.82
C SER A 153 -8.64 3.56 -9.69
N GLU A 154 -9.06 3.93 -8.48
CA GLU A 154 -9.77 5.18 -8.20
C GLU A 154 -8.94 6.39 -8.62
N LYS A 155 -7.64 6.41 -8.29
CA LYS A 155 -6.74 7.50 -8.65
C LYS A 155 -6.51 7.60 -10.16
N CYS A 156 -6.31 6.48 -10.85
CA CYS A 156 -6.20 6.45 -12.31
C CYS A 156 -7.44 7.06 -12.99
N ASN A 157 -8.64 6.72 -12.51
CA ASN A 157 -9.88 7.27 -13.04
C ASN A 157 -9.96 8.79 -12.80
N GLU A 158 -9.57 9.27 -11.61
CA GLU A 158 -9.48 10.70 -11.31
C GLU A 158 -8.56 11.45 -12.29
N TYR A 159 -7.41 10.89 -12.65
CA TYR A 159 -6.49 11.50 -13.61
C TYR A 159 -7.07 11.58 -15.02
N VAL A 160 -7.76 10.53 -15.47
CA VAL A 160 -8.42 10.50 -16.79
C VAL A 160 -9.50 11.58 -16.84
N GLU A 161 -10.33 11.70 -15.81
CA GLU A 161 -11.39 12.71 -15.77
C GLU A 161 -10.84 14.15 -15.70
N LYS A 162 -9.76 14.38 -14.95
CA LYS A 162 -9.08 15.70 -14.95
C LYS A 162 -8.48 16.04 -16.31
N PHE A 163 -7.93 15.06 -17.03
CA PHE A 163 -7.42 15.28 -18.38
C PHE A 163 -8.54 15.66 -19.36
N LYS A 164 -9.66 14.93 -19.37
CA LYS A 164 -10.84 15.24 -20.18
C LYS A 164 -11.37 16.64 -19.89
N ALA A 165 -11.46 17.02 -18.61
CA ALA A 165 -11.89 18.37 -18.22
C ALA A 165 -10.93 19.46 -18.73
N ASN A 166 -9.62 19.23 -18.66
CA ASN A 166 -8.61 20.15 -19.19
C ASN A 166 -8.67 20.27 -20.72
N MET A 167 -8.87 19.14 -21.42
CA MET A 167 -9.07 19.10 -22.87
C MET A 167 -10.31 19.89 -23.29
N LYS A 168 -11.43 19.69 -22.59
CA LYS A 168 -12.67 20.45 -22.84
C LYS A 168 -12.44 21.97 -22.74
N LYS A 169 -11.74 22.43 -21.70
CA LYS A 169 -11.42 23.86 -21.50
C LYS A 169 -10.61 24.46 -22.65
N HIS A 170 -9.67 23.72 -23.23
CA HIS A 170 -8.84 24.20 -24.35
C HIS A 170 -9.54 24.03 -25.71
N SER A 171 -10.41 23.02 -25.82
CA SER A 171 -11.20 22.79 -27.04
C SER A 171 -12.11 23.97 -27.36
N ASP A 172 -12.60 24.70 -26.35
CA ASP A 172 -13.50 25.83 -26.57
C ASP A 172 -12.88 26.93 -27.42
N LYS A 173 -11.59 27.22 -27.20
CA LYS A 173 -10.83 28.18 -28.01
C LYS A 173 -10.60 27.65 -29.42
N MET A 174 -10.19 26.39 -29.55
CA MET A 174 -9.95 25.75 -30.84
C MET A 174 -11.22 25.69 -31.70
N ILE A 175 -12.38 25.46 -31.09
CA ILE A 175 -13.67 25.49 -31.78
C ILE A 175 -13.94 26.89 -32.36
N ASN A 176 -13.68 27.96 -31.59
CA ASN A 176 -13.87 29.33 -32.07
C ASN A 176 -12.92 29.64 -33.24
N ASP A 177 -11.63 29.32 -33.08
CA ASP A 177 -10.61 29.57 -34.10
C ASP A 177 -10.93 28.78 -35.40
N SER A 178 -11.53 27.58 -35.28
CA SER A 178 -11.96 26.74 -36.42
C SER A 178 -13.12 27.34 -37.20
N ILE A 179 -13.98 28.11 -36.53
CA ILE A 179 -15.11 28.82 -37.12
C ILE A 179 -14.63 30.09 -37.84
N GLU A 180 -13.61 30.76 -37.30
CA GLU A 180 -13.06 32.00 -37.87
C GLU A 180 -12.08 31.80 -39.04
N ASN A 181 -12.01 30.59 -39.60
CA ASN A 181 -11.24 30.27 -40.82
C ASN A 181 -9.72 30.50 -40.69
N SER A 182 -9.18 30.32 -39.47
CA SER A 182 -7.74 30.41 -39.24
C SER A 182 -7.02 29.12 -39.63
N SER A 183 -5.79 29.20 -40.16
CA SER A 183 -4.99 28.04 -40.58
C SER A 183 -4.44 27.27 -39.36
N ILE A 184 -5.31 26.61 -38.61
CA ILE A 184 -4.91 25.93 -37.37
C ILE A 184 -4.37 24.55 -37.71
N LYS A 185 -3.17 24.27 -37.21
CA LYS A 185 -2.61 22.92 -37.20
C LYS A 185 -3.09 22.21 -35.93
N PHE A 186 -4.30 21.66 -35.93
CA PHE A 186 -4.91 20.99 -34.75
C PHE A 186 -3.98 19.96 -34.10
N ARG A 187 -3.24 19.21 -34.91
CA ARG A 187 -2.24 18.24 -34.43
C ARG A 187 -1.17 18.86 -33.54
N GLN A 188 -0.69 20.06 -33.88
CA GLN A 188 0.35 20.75 -33.12
C GLN A 188 -0.21 21.34 -31.83
N GLU A 189 -1.40 21.93 -31.87
CA GLU A 189 -2.01 22.53 -30.68
C GLU A 189 -2.43 21.48 -29.63
N ILE A 190 -3.13 20.43 -30.06
CA ILE A 190 -3.51 19.32 -29.18
C ILE A 190 -2.25 18.63 -28.64
N GLY A 191 -1.21 18.47 -29.48
CA GLY A 191 0.08 17.96 -29.05
C GLY A 191 0.72 18.81 -27.94
N LYS A 192 0.70 20.14 -28.07
CA LYS A 192 1.20 21.06 -27.04
C LYS A 192 0.41 20.95 -25.73
N VAL A 193 -0.92 20.95 -25.79
CA VAL A 193 -1.77 20.82 -24.59
C VAL A 193 -1.54 19.48 -23.89
N THR A 194 -1.46 18.40 -24.67
CA THR A 194 -1.21 17.05 -24.14
C THR A 194 0.17 16.95 -23.51
N ASN A 195 1.21 17.42 -24.18
CA ASN A 195 2.58 17.37 -23.65
C ASN A 195 2.74 18.24 -22.39
N SER A 196 2.19 19.45 -22.39
CA SER A 196 2.24 20.34 -21.23
C SER A 196 1.52 19.74 -20.01
N TYR A 197 0.42 19.01 -20.23
CA TYR A 197 -0.27 18.31 -19.14
C TYR A 197 0.53 17.10 -18.63
N LEU A 198 1.16 16.34 -19.55
CA LEU A 198 1.98 15.18 -19.21
C LEU A 198 3.25 15.55 -18.43
N GLU A 199 3.86 16.70 -18.70
CA GLU A 199 5.03 17.21 -17.96
C GLU A 199 4.72 17.55 -16.50
N ARG A 200 3.47 17.88 -16.19
CA ARG A 200 3.01 18.23 -14.84
C ARG A 200 2.57 17.02 -14.01
N ASP A 201 2.49 15.83 -14.61
CA ASP A 201 1.87 14.67 -13.99
C ASP A 201 2.87 13.81 -13.20
N THR A 202 2.93 14.02 -11.89
CA THR A 202 3.73 13.22 -10.95
C THR A 202 2.94 12.08 -10.30
N PHE A 203 2.31 11.21 -11.10
CA PHE A 203 1.66 9.96 -10.64
C PHE A 203 2.51 9.18 -9.61
N SER A 204 3.83 9.24 -9.74
CA SER A 204 4.79 8.60 -8.83
C SER A 204 4.74 9.12 -7.39
N HIS A 205 4.45 10.41 -7.17
CA HIS A 205 4.33 10.99 -5.83
C HIS A 205 3.09 10.47 -5.10
N ASP A 206 1.97 10.39 -5.82
CA ASP A 206 0.69 9.94 -5.28
C ASP A 206 0.72 8.45 -4.92
N ILE A 207 1.51 7.62 -5.61
CA ILE A 207 1.69 6.20 -5.25
C ILE A 207 2.11 6.04 -3.78
N ASN A 208 2.98 6.90 -3.25
CA ASN A 208 3.42 6.79 -1.86
C ASN A 208 2.29 7.10 -0.89
N LEU A 209 1.48 8.12 -1.19
CA LEU A 209 0.28 8.44 -0.41
C LEU A 209 -0.72 7.27 -0.45
N LEU A 210 -0.94 6.66 -1.61
CA LEU A 210 -1.84 5.52 -1.77
C LEU A 210 -1.36 4.30 -0.99
N LYS A 211 -0.04 4.03 -0.93
CA LYS A 211 0.52 2.94 -0.10
C LYS A 211 0.24 3.14 1.39
N VAL A 212 0.48 4.35 1.89
CA VAL A 212 0.22 4.69 3.31
C VAL A 212 -1.27 4.59 3.60
N THR A 213 -2.11 5.03 2.67
CA THR A 213 -3.57 4.94 2.77
C THR A 213 -4.05 3.49 2.78
N ALA A 214 -3.51 2.65 1.89
CA ALA A 214 -3.79 1.21 1.84
C ALA A 214 -3.36 0.51 3.13
N LEU A 215 -2.18 0.86 3.66
CA LEU A 215 -1.71 0.31 4.94
C LEU A 215 -2.63 0.74 6.09
N ASN A 216 -3.06 2.00 6.12
CA ASN A 216 -3.99 2.47 7.15
C ASN A 216 -5.35 1.77 7.06
N ALA A 217 -5.85 1.51 5.85
CA ALA A 217 -7.07 0.72 5.65
C ALA A 217 -6.89 -0.72 6.15
N PHE A 218 -5.78 -1.36 5.79
CA PHE A 218 -5.43 -2.70 6.29
C PHE A 218 -5.35 -2.73 7.82
N ILE A 219 -4.62 -1.80 8.44
CA ILE A 219 -4.50 -1.71 9.90
C ILE A 219 -5.87 -1.48 10.53
N ARG A 220 -6.69 -0.58 10.00
CA ARG A 220 -8.03 -0.33 10.52
C ARG A 220 -8.87 -1.60 10.52
N ASP A 221 -8.87 -2.34 9.43
CA ASP A 221 -9.71 -3.52 9.30
C ASP A 221 -9.17 -4.72 10.10
N HIS A 222 -7.88 -4.74 10.43
CA HIS A 222 -7.25 -5.83 11.18
C HIS A 222 -7.01 -5.55 12.66
N VAL A 223 -6.85 -4.28 13.04
CA VAL A 223 -6.53 -3.82 14.40
C VAL A 223 -7.74 -3.14 15.06
N LEU A 224 -8.49 -2.30 14.34
CA LEU A 224 -9.63 -1.54 14.91
C LEU A 224 -10.95 -2.32 14.86
N LEU A 225 -11.22 -3.12 13.82
CA LEU A 225 -12.47 -3.92 13.74
C LEU A 225 -12.63 -4.95 14.88
N GLN A 226 -11.54 -5.33 15.55
CA GLN A 226 -11.61 -6.23 16.72
C GLN A 226 -11.75 -5.51 18.07
N GLN A 227 -11.45 -4.21 18.16
CA GLN A 227 -11.74 -3.42 19.38
C GLN A 227 -13.25 -3.28 19.61
N ASN A 228 -14.04 -3.24 18.53
CA ASN A 228 -15.50 -3.15 18.61
C ASN A 228 -16.18 -4.51 18.89
N SER A 229 -15.50 -5.64 18.68
CA SER A 229 -16.03 -6.98 18.97
C SER A 229 -15.68 -7.52 20.37
N THR A 230 -14.81 -6.84 21.13
CA THR A 230 -14.42 -7.30 22.48
C THR A 230 -14.77 -6.25 23.53
N LYS A 231 -16.02 -6.31 24.02
CA LYS A 231 -16.41 -5.80 25.35
C LYS A 231 -15.79 -6.60 26.52
N ALA A 232 -14.72 -7.37 26.31
CA ALA A 232 -14.17 -8.28 27.30
C ALA A 232 -12.64 -8.36 27.24
N ALA A 233 -11.97 -7.28 27.66
CA ALA A 233 -10.70 -7.29 28.39
C ALA A 233 -10.22 -5.84 28.43
N ALA A 234 -10.08 -5.26 29.61
CA ALA A 234 -9.42 -3.98 29.76
C ALA A 234 -7.99 -4.09 29.19
N SER A 235 -7.76 -3.58 27.98
CA SER A 235 -6.42 -3.61 27.39
C SER A 235 -5.49 -2.75 28.26
N ASN A 236 -4.31 -3.26 28.62
CA ASN A 236 -3.34 -2.42 29.32
C ASN A 236 -2.93 -1.25 28.39
N LYS A 237 -3.09 0.00 28.86
CA LYS A 237 -2.73 1.22 28.10
C LYS A 237 -1.29 1.15 27.58
N THR A 238 -0.39 0.49 28.33
CA THR A 238 1.01 0.29 27.96
C THR A 238 1.15 -0.63 26.73
N SER A 239 0.50 -1.80 26.72
CA SER A 239 0.45 -2.69 25.55
C SER A 239 -0.05 -1.97 24.29
N VAL A 240 -1.12 -1.17 24.41
CA VAL A 240 -1.66 -0.41 23.26
C VAL A 240 -0.62 0.60 22.75
N SER A 241 0.07 1.29 23.66
CA SER A 241 1.13 2.24 23.31
C SER A 241 2.25 1.58 22.50
N ILE A 242 2.67 0.37 22.87
CA ILE A 242 3.72 -0.39 22.15
C ILE A 242 3.31 -0.70 20.71
N LEU A 243 2.09 -1.21 20.51
CA LEU A 243 1.59 -1.51 19.18
C LEU A 243 1.54 -0.25 18.31
N ASN A 244 1.04 0.86 18.87
CA ASN A 244 0.97 2.13 18.15
C ASN A 244 2.36 2.66 17.79
N GLN A 245 3.34 2.57 18.70
CA GLN A 245 4.72 2.97 18.41
C GLN A 245 5.34 2.17 17.27
N HIS A 246 5.11 0.85 17.22
CA HIS A 246 5.58 0.02 16.11
C HIS A 246 4.90 0.39 14.79
N ILE A 247 3.58 0.60 14.80
CA ILE A 247 2.83 1.07 13.63
C ILE A 247 3.37 2.41 13.13
N ASP A 248 3.63 3.36 14.03
CA ASP A 248 4.15 4.69 13.66
C ASP A 248 5.58 4.62 13.11
N ARG A 249 6.42 3.72 13.64
CA ARG A 249 7.76 3.43 13.07
C ARG A 249 7.64 2.96 11.62
N ILE A 250 6.70 2.05 11.33
CA ILE A 250 6.46 1.54 9.97
C ILE A 250 5.90 2.63 9.05
N ARG A 251 4.96 3.44 9.54
CA ARG A 251 4.43 4.59 8.77
C ARG A 251 5.54 5.56 8.37
N LYS A 252 6.44 5.89 9.29
CA LYS A 252 7.59 6.76 9.02
C LYS A 252 8.54 6.14 8.00
N LEU A 253 8.79 4.83 8.09
CA LEU A 253 9.65 4.12 7.13
C LEU A 253 9.07 4.15 5.71
N LEU A 254 7.74 4.06 5.56
CA LEU A 254 7.06 4.13 4.28
C LEU A 254 6.98 5.56 3.71
N SER A 255 6.94 6.59 4.56
CA SER A 255 6.84 7.99 4.11
C SER A 255 8.17 8.63 3.74
N THR A 256 9.29 8.17 4.33
CA THR A 256 10.61 8.83 4.22
C THR A 256 11.52 8.31 3.12
N LYS A 257 11.18 7.22 2.44
CA LYS A 257 12.07 6.60 1.43
C LYS A 257 11.76 7.10 0.01
N ASP A 258 12.63 7.96 -0.52
CA ASP A 258 12.56 8.49 -1.90
C ASP A 258 12.90 7.44 -2.99
N VAL A 259 13.45 6.29 -2.59
CA VAL A 259 13.89 5.18 -3.47
C VAL A 259 12.74 4.57 -4.31
N TYR A 260 11.48 4.97 -4.07
CA TYR A 260 10.31 4.44 -4.79
C TYR A 260 9.94 5.17 -6.09
N GLN A 261 10.67 6.20 -6.50
CA GLN A 261 10.54 6.72 -7.88
C GLN A 261 11.08 5.67 -8.86
N GLY A 262 10.20 4.80 -9.38
CA GLY A 262 10.57 3.69 -10.27
C GLY A 262 10.50 2.31 -9.60
N CYS A 263 9.33 1.97 -9.05
CA CYS A 263 9.05 0.72 -8.32
C CYS A 263 9.78 -0.54 -8.84
N THR A 264 10.65 -1.12 -8.01
CA THR A 264 11.25 -2.46 -8.20
C THR A 264 10.53 -3.51 -7.35
N LEU A 265 10.82 -4.80 -7.60
CA LEU A 265 10.25 -5.92 -6.87
C LEU A 265 10.55 -5.89 -5.36
N GLU A 266 11.76 -5.48 -4.99
CA GLU A 266 12.24 -5.48 -3.60
C GLU A 266 11.40 -4.56 -2.70
N HIS A 267 10.94 -3.43 -3.24
CA HIS A 267 10.12 -2.46 -2.53
C HIS A 267 8.79 -3.04 -2.05
N PHE A 268 8.16 -3.90 -2.85
CA PHE A 268 6.90 -4.54 -2.48
C PHE A 268 7.11 -5.74 -1.54
N GLN A 269 8.20 -6.49 -1.69
CA GLN A 269 8.58 -7.53 -0.73
C GLN A 269 8.80 -6.95 0.67
N MET A 270 9.38 -5.74 0.76
CA MET A 270 9.53 -5.03 2.03
C MET A 270 8.16 -4.76 2.68
N ILE A 271 7.15 -4.32 1.91
CA ILE A 271 5.80 -4.06 2.43
C ILE A 271 5.19 -5.35 3.03
N VAL A 272 5.33 -6.50 2.37
CA VAL A 272 4.91 -7.79 2.93
C VAL A 272 5.53 -8.01 4.31
N SER A 273 6.84 -7.84 4.43
CA SER A 273 7.55 -8.10 5.69
C SER A 273 7.09 -7.16 6.82
N LEU A 274 6.79 -5.90 6.49
CA LEU A 274 6.27 -4.92 7.45
C LEU A 274 4.86 -5.29 7.91
N LEU A 275 3.98 -5.71 6.98
CA LEU A 275 2.62 -6.16 7.32
C LEU A 275 2.65 -7.38 8.24
N GLN A 276 3.51 -8.35 7.96
CA GLN A 276 3.70 -9.52 8.82
C GLN A 276 4.14 -9.11 10.24
N SER A 277 5.07 -8.16 10.33
CA SER A 277 5.57 -7.64 11.60
C SER A 277 4.42 -7.01 12.42
N ILE A 278 3.56 -6.20 11.78
CA ILE A 278 2.37 -5.63 12.43
C ILE A 278 1.44 -6.72 12.96
N MET A 279 1.18 -7.78 12.17
CA MET A 279 0.30 -8.86 12.60
C MET A 279 0.88 -9.66 13.77
N ILE A 280 2.18 -9.91 13.79
CA ILE A 280 2.85 -10.57 14.91
C ILE A 280 2.71 -9.71 16.18
N TYR A 281 3.02 -8.41 16.09
CA TYR A 281 2.87 -7.47 17.21
C TYR A 281 1.42 -7.41 17.72
N TYR A 282 0.45 -7.35 16.80
CA TYR A 282 -0.97 -7.32 17.14
C TYR A 282 -1.43 -8.60 17.87
N ASN A 283 -1.03 -9.77 17.36
CA ASN A 283 -1.35 -11.04 18.01
C ASN A 283 -0.68 -11.19 19.39
N CYS A 284 0.55 -10.70 19.56
CA CYS A 284 1.20 -10.64 20.86
C CYS A 284 0.51 -9.67 21.82
N PHE A 285 0.07 -8.51 21.31
CA PHE A 285 -0.71 -7.52 22.03
C PHE A 285 -2.01 -8.12 22.62
N LEU A 286 -2.74 -8.93 21.84
CA LEU A 286 -4.01 -9.54 22.28
C LEU A 286 -3.86 -10.47 23.51
N LEU A 287 -2.67 -11.01 23.77
CA LEU A 287 -2.44 -11.89 24.90
C LEU A 287 -2.23 -11.16 26.23
N GLN A 288 -1.93 -9.86 26.19
CA GLN A 288 -1.73 -9.01 27.38
C GLN A 288 -0.72 -9.55 28.40
N LEU A 289 0.29 -10.31 27.96
CA LEU A 289 1.31 -10.85 28.88
C LEU A 289 2.30 -9.75 29.33
N PRO A 290 2.84 -9.83 30.56
CA PRO A 290 3.71 -8.80 31.13
C PRO A 290 4.90 -8.41 30.25
N LEU A 291 5.53 -9.37 29.57
CA LEU A 291 6.69 -9.10 28.71
C LEU A 291 6.37 -8.15 27.57
N PHE A 292 5.14 -8.17 27.04
CA PHE A 292 4.77 -7.28 25.96
C PHE A 292 4.87 -5.82 26.40
N ASN A 293 4.42 -5.49 27.62
CA ASN A 293 4.46 -4.13 28.20
C ASN A 293 5.86 -3.52 28.30
N VAL A 294 6.90 -4.35 28.37
CA VAL A 294 8.29 -3.93 28.49
C VAL A 294 9.12 -4.28 27.25
N SER A 295 8.46 -4.72 26.18
CA SER A 295 9.11 -5.24 24.98
C SER A 295 9.93 -4.18 24.25
N ILE A 296 9.51 -2.91 24.22
CA ILE A 296 10.29 -1.84 23.56
C ILE A 296 11.69 -1.73 24.16
N ASP A 297 11.77 -1.63 25.49
CA ASP A 297 13.04 -1.45 26.19
C ASP A 297 13.89 -2.71 26.09
N LEU A 298 13.27 -3.88 26.19
CA LEU A 298 13.94 -5.16 26.02
C LEU A 298 14.53 -5.31 24.60
N LEU A 299 13.75 -5.04 23.56
CA LEU A 299 14.18 -5.15 22.16
C LEU A 299 15.30 -4.16 21.84
N LYS A 300 15.24 -2.92 22.37
CA LYS A 300 16.35 -1.95 22.27
C LYS A 300 17.63 -2.46 22.93
N LYS A 301 17.52 -3.06 24.13
CA LYS A 301 18.69 -3.67 24.80
C LYS A 301 19.28 -4.79 23.97
N ILE A 302 18.44 -5.66 23.39
CA ILE A 302 18.88 -6.73 22.50
C ILE A 302 19.55 -6.14 21.25
N GLU A 303 18.96 -5.13 20.61
CA GLU A 303 19.53 -4.46 19.43
C GLU A 303 20.93 -3.87 19.70
N ASN A 304 21.12 -3.23 20.85
CA ASN A 304 22.37 -2.54 21.19
C ASN A 304 23.45 -3.44 21.80
N ASN A 305 23.13 -4.66 22.20
CA ASN A 305 24.06 -5.56 22.89
C ASN A 305 24.27 -6.88 22.15
N THR A 306 25.48 -7.43 22.21
CA THR A 306 25.75 -8.79 21.71
C THR A 306 25.13 -9.83 22.63
N VAL A 307 25.19 -9.60 23.96
CA VAL A 307 24.63 -10.48 24.98
C VAL A 307 23.59 -9.74 25.81
N THR A 308 22.42 -10.32 26.00
CA THR A 308 21.38 -9.78 26.89
C THR A 308 20.93 -10.86 27.86
N THR A 309 21.12 -10.63 29.16
CA THR A 309 20.60 -11.50 30.20
C THR A 309 19.22 -11.03 30.64
N ILE A 310 18.28 -11.95 30.73
CA ILE A 310 16.87 -11.69 31.06
C ILE A 310 16.50 -12.47 32.33
N GLU A 311 16.21 -11.73 33.40
CA GLU A 311 15.63 -12.28 34.62
C GLU A 311 14.12 -12.01 34.62
N THR A 312 13.31 -13.03 34.36
CA THR A 312 11.84 -12.90 34.31
C THR A 312 11.19 -14.10 34.99
N ALA A 313 10.10 -13.88 35.72
CA ALA A 313 9.32 -15.00 36.25
C ALA A 313 8.67 -15.85 35.13
N THR A 314 8.38 -17.11 35.43
CA THR A 314 7.62 -18.00 34.55
C THR A 314 6.23 -17.44 34.27
N GLY A 315 5.67 -17.72 33.10
CA GLY A 315 4.37 -17.18 32.67
C GLY A 315 4.40 -15.74 32.16
N SER A 316 5.56 -15.06 32.15
CA SER A 316 5.74 -13.70 31.62
C SER A 316 5.49 -13.55 30.11
N GLY A 317 5.51 -14.65 29.36
CA GLY A 317 5.49 -14.65 27.89
C GLY A 317 6.87 -14.71 27.25
N LYS A 318 7.93 -14.98 28.02
CA LYS A 318 9.31 -15.13 27.53
C LYS A 318 9.46 -16.06 26.32
N SER A 319 9.17 -17.34 26.50
CA SER A 319 9.47 -18.36 25.49
C SER A 319 8.46 -18.37 24.35
N THR A 320 7.32 -17.66 24.51
CA THR A 320 6.22 -17.61 23.54
C THR A 320 6.15 -16.29 22.76
N LEU A 321 6.36 -15.14 23.39
CA LEU A 321 6.25 -13.82 22.75
C LEU A 321 7.58 -13.32 22.20
N LEU A 322 8.65 -13.36 23.01
CA LEU A 322 9.91 -12.73 22.64
C LEU A 322 10.47 -13.27 21.30
N PRO A 323 10.49 -14.59 21.04
CA PRO A 323 10.93 -15.11 19.74
C PRO A 323 10.13 -14.55 18.56
N ALA A 324 8.80 -14.42 18.71
CA ALA A 324 7.94 -13.87 17.66
C ALA A 324 8.23 -12.37 17.44
N LEU A 325 8.34 -11.58 18.51
CA LEU A 325 8.67 -10.15 18.43
C LEU A 325 10.04 -9.91 17.79
N LEU A 326 11.02 -10.77 18.06
CA LEU A 326 12.33 -10.70 17.40
C LEU A 326 12.20 -10.93 15.89
N ILE A 327 11.42 -11.91 15.45
CA ILE A 327 11.17 -12.05 14.01
C ILE A 327 10.49 -10.80 13.41
N ALA A 328 9.59 -10.15 14.16
CA ALA A 328 8.95 -8.90 13.74
C ALA A 328 9.91 -7.69 13.72
N GLU A 329 10.96 -7.68 14.56
CA GLU A 329 12.05 -6.70 14.47
C GLU A 329 13.03 -7.00 13.31
N GLY A 330 12.80 -8.09 12.58
CA GLY A 330 13.51 -8.37 11.34
C GLY A 330 14.73 -9.27 11.49
N TYR A 331 14.92 -9.93 12.64
CA TYR A 331 15.92 -10.99 12.81
C TYR A 331 15.61 -12.19 11.90
N ASP A 332 16.65 -12.81 11.33
CA ASP A 332 16.48 -13.87 10.30
C ASP A 332 16.04 -15.21 10.92
N LYS A 333 16.64 -15.55 12.05
CA LYS A 333 16.46 -16.82 12.73
C LYS A 333 16.57 -16.63 14.23
N VAL A 334 15.68 -17.25 14.99
CA VAL A 334 15.73 -17.33 16.46
C VAL A 334 15.75 -18.79 16.86
N ILE A 335 16.84 -19.24 17.48
CA ILE A 335 16.99 -20.61 18.00
C ILE A 335 16.82 -20.54 19.51
N VAL A 336 15.80 -21.19 20.03
CA VAL A 336 15.45 -21.17 21.45
C VAL A 336 15.73 -22.54 22.05
N THR A 337 16.54 -22.62 23.10
CA THR A 337 16.72 -23.87 23.83
C THR A 337 15.57 -24.11 24.79
N GLN A 338 15.27 -25.37 25.05
CA GLN A 338 14.48 -25.82 26.19
C GLN A 338 15.21 -27.01 26.82
N PRO A 339 15.22 -27.14 28.15
CA PRO A 339 15.92 -28.25 28.81
C PRO A 339 15.23 -29.59 28.56
N ARG A 340 13.93 -29.57 28.23
CA ARG A 340 13.11 -30.78 28.06
C ARG A 340 12.56 -30.88 26.64
N ARG A 341 12.37 -32.13 26.19
CA ARG A 341 11.87 -32.46 24.84
C ARG A 341 10.44 -31.99 24.60
N LEU A 342 9.53 -32.25 25.55
CA LEU A 342 8.10 -31.93 25.41
C LEU A 342 7.82 -30.42 25.24
N PRO A 343 8.43 -29.51 26.03
CA PRO A 343 8.31 -28.07 25.84
C PRO A 343 8.67 -27.58 24.44
N CYS A 344 9.67 -28.16 23.77
CA CYS A 344 10.05 -27.75 22.41
C CYS A 344 8.85 -27.82 21.45
N SER A 345 8.15 -28.96 21.46
CA SER A 345 6.98 -29.18 20.59
C SER A 345 5.78 -28.35 21.04
N MET A 346 5.48 -28.31 22.33
CA MET A 346 4.32 -27.60 22.87
C MET A 346 4.44 -26.08 22.69
N ILE A 347 5.61 -25.49 22.96
CA ILE A 347 5.82 -24.06 22.82
C ILE A 347 5.81 -23.68 21.33
N SER A 348 6.43 -24.47 20.45
CA SER A 348 6.34 -24.26 19.00
C SER A 348 4.89 -24.21 18.52
N GLN A 349 4.08 -25.20 18.88
CA GLN A 349 2.66 -25.21 18.55
C GLN A 349 1.91 -24.01 19.15
N ARG A 350 2.23 -23.65 20.40
CA ARG A 350 1.64 -22.49 21.07
C ARG A 350 1.97 -21.20 20.33
N VAL A 351 3.21 -20.96 19.91
CA VAL A 351 3.59 -19.76 19.17
C VAL A 351 2.88 -19.70 17.83
N ASN A 352 2.82 -20.79 17.06
CA ASN A 352 2.08 -20.80 15.79
C ASN A 352 0.59 -20.46 15.99
N SER A 353 -0.02 -20.95 17.09
CA SER A 353 -1.42 -20.62 17.43
C SER A 353 -1.60 -19.14 17.77
N ILE A 354 -0.60 -18.51 18.40
CA ILE A 354 -0.62 -17.09 18.76
C ILE A 354 -0.49 -16.24 17.50
N VAL A 355 0.56 -16.46 16.71
CA VAL A 355 0.83 -15.62 15.54
C VAL A 355 -0.05 -15.96 14.33
N LYS A 356 -0.81 -17.06 14.40
CA LYS A 356 -1.66 -17.60 13.33
C LYS A 356 -0.90 -17.86 12.02
N GLU A 357 0.35 -18.30 12.16
CA GLU A 357 1.27 -18.64 11.08
C GLU A 357 2.17 -19.82 11.47
N ASP A 358 2.65 -20.58 10.49
CA ASP A 358 3.68 -21.61 10.70
C ASP A 358 5.09 -21.00 10.79
N LEU A 359 5.27 -20.14 11.78
CA LEU A 359 6.51 -19.39 12.00
C LEU A 359 7.60 -20.22 12.68
N THR A 360 7.18 -21.28 13.39
CA THR A 360 8.05 -22.07 14.27
C THR A 360 8.18 -23.52 13.83
N GLY A 361 9.29 -24.13 14.25
CA GLY A 361 9.55 -25.55 14.22
C GLY A 361 10.31 -25.98 15.46
N TRP A 362 10.61 -27.28 15.54
CA TRP A 362 11.39 -27.83 16.63
C TRP A 362 12.30 -28.98 16.18
N ALA A 363 13.39 -29.19 16.90
CA ALA A 363 14.28 -30.34 16.71
C ALA A 363 14.76 -30.83 18.07
N ILE A 364 14.63 -32.14 18.30
CA ILE A 364 15.08 -32.83 19.51
C ILE A 364 15.85 -34.09 19.07
N SER A 365 16.54 -34.74 20.00
CA SER A 365 17.20 -36.01 19.66
C SER A 365 16.18 -37.02 19.10
N GLY A 366 16.46 -37.55 17.90
CA GLY A 366 15.65 -38.54 17.21
C GLY A 366 14.36 -38.04 16.52
N ALA A 367 14.03 -36.74 16.59
CA ALA A 367 12.82 -36.22 15.93
C ALA A 367 12.91 -34.72 15.61
N GLU A 368 12.31 -34.31 14.49
CA GLU A 368 12.26 -32.90 14.10
C GLU A 368 11.00 -32.56 13.30
N LYS A 369 10.61 -31.28 13.34
CA LYS A 369 9.50 -30.72 12.55
C LYS A 369 9.81 -29.29 12.14
N ASN A 370 9.64 -28.98 10.86
CA ASN A 370 9.79 -27.63 10.30
C ASN A 370 11.11 -26.93 10.67
N VAL A 371 12.25 -27.61 10.55
CA VAL A 371 13.57 -27.08 10.98
C VAL A 371 14.03 -25.81 10.24
N ARG A 372 13.46 -25.57 9.06
CA ARG A 372 13.70 -24.36 8.25
C ARG A 372 12.91 -23.14 8.74
N ALA A 373 12.03 -23.30 9.71
CA ALA A 373 11.28 -22.22 10.33
C ALA A 373 12.19 -21.08 10.82
N LYS A 374 11.63 -19.87 10.88
CA LYS A 374 12.34 -18.70 11.40
C LYS A 374 12.62 -18.83 12.89
N ILE A 375 11.72 -19.47 13.64
CA ILE A 375 11.91 -19.78 15.05
C ILE A 375 12.10 -21.29 15.18
N LEU A 376 13.18 -21.72 15.81
CA LEU A 376 13.48 -23.12 16.02
C LEU A 376 13.66 -23.42 17.51
N TYR A 377 12.77 -24.23 18.08
CA TYR A 377 12.92 -24.73 19.44
C TYR A 377 13.76 -26.00 19.45
N VAL A 378 14.81 -26.04 20.25
CA VAL A 378 15.70 -27.20 20.35
C VAL A 378 15.95 -27.60 21.79
N THR A 379 16.28 -28.86 22.03
CA THR A 379 16.83 -29.23 23.33
C THR A 379 18.24 -28.66 23.51
N ASP A 380 18.56 -28.23 24.72
CA ASP A 380 19.91 -27.79 25.13
C ASP A 380 21.01 -28.79 24.71
N GLY A 381 20.81 -30.09 24.93
CA GLY A 381 21.74 -31.14 24.52
C GLY A 381 21.96 -31.20 23.00
N LEU A 382 20.90 -31.01 22.21
CA LEU A 382 21.02 -30.98 20.75
C LEU A 382 21.76 -29.73 20.27
N LEU A 383 21.50 -28.57 20.87
CA LEU A 383 22.24 -27.36 20.53
C LEU A 383 23.71 -27.51 20.87
N LYS A 384 24.04 -28.06 22.04
CA LYS A 384 25.41 -28.36 22.45
C LYS A 384 26.12 -29.24 21.41
N GLU A 385 25.51 -30.36 21.00
CA GLU A 385 26.08 -31.23 19.96
C GLU A 385 26.30 -30.49 18.64
N ARG A 386 25.38 -29.59 18.24
CA ARG A 386 25.55 -28.78 17.04
C ARG A 386 26.70 -27.77 17.18
N LEU A 387 26.84 -27.11 18.33
CA LEU A 387 27.91 -26.16 18.58
C LEU A 387 29.30 -26.82 18.63
N LEU A 388 29.38 -28.07 19.08
CA LEU A 388 30.62 -28.84 19.10
C LEU A 388 31.06 -29.32 17.71
N ASN A 389 30.10 -29.67 16.85
CA ASN A 389 30.38 -30.35 15.59
C ASN A 389 30.20 -29.47 14.35
N ASP A 390 29.54 -28.31 14.45
CA ASP A 390 29.27 -27.41 13.33
C ASP A 390 29.70 -25.98 13.65
N GLU A 391 30.97 -25.67 13.39
CA GLU A 391 31.53 -24.32 13.52
C GLU A 391 30.84 -23.29 12.61
N ASN A 392 30.17 -23.76 11.54
CA ASN A 392 29.44 -22.94 10.58
C ASN A 392 27.94 -22.82 10.89
N LEU A 393 27.47 -23.29 12.04
CA LEU A 393 26.07 -23.18 12.44
C LEU A 393 25.55 -21.74 12.30
N ILE A 394 26.37 -20.74 12.66
CA ILE A 394 26.01 -19.32 12.55
C ILE A 394 25.92 -18.91 11.08
N THR A 395 26.96 -19.19 10.29
CA THR A 395 27.06 -18.76 8.89
C THR A 395 25.99 -19.40 8.01
N GLN A 396 25.63 -20.67 8.25
CA GLN A 396 24.54 -21.36 7.56
C GLN A 396 23.15 -20.78 7.89
N ASN A 397 22.97 -20.22 9.08
CA ASN A 397 21.70 -19.64 9.52
C ASN A 397 21.59 -18.12 9.24
N THR A 398 22.66 -17.48 8.76
CA THR A 398 22.69 -16.05 8.37
C THR A 398 22.62 -15.88 6.86
N LYS A 399 21.64 -15.13 6.33
CA LYS A 399 21.71 -14.61 4.95
C LYS A 399 22.40 -13.25 4.94
N LEU A 400 23.72 -13.22 5.12
CA LEU A 400 24.71 -12.12 4.94
C LEU A 400 24.43 -10.70 5.50
N ASN A 401 23.18 -10.30 5.79
CA ASN A 401 22.79 -8.92 6.12
C ASN A 401 22.04 -8.77 7.46
N LYS A 402 21.73 -9.87 8.14
CA LYS A 402 20.92 -9.87 9.38
C LYS A 402 21.40 -10.91 10.38
N SER A 403 21.25 -10.61 11.67
CA SER A 403 21.79 -11.45 12.74
C SER A 403 20.86 -12.59 13.15
N VAL A 404 21.46 -13.71 13.55
CA VAL A 404 20.78 -14.85 14.18
C VAL A 404 20.74 -14.65 15.69
N ILE A 405 19.65 -15.08 16.33
CA ILE A 405 19.54 -15.05 17.79
C ILE A 405 19.64 -16.47 18.33
N PHE A 406 20.56 -16.66 19.28
CA PHE A 406 20.56 -17.82 20.16
C PHE A 406 19.94 -17.41 21.48
N PHE A 407 18.87 -18.09 21.86
CA PHE A 407 18.14 -17.84 23.08
C PHE A 407 18.28 -19.06 23.98
N ILE A 408 19.18 -18.96 24.95
CA ILE A 408 19.39 -19.96 25.99
C ILE A 408 18.40 -19.73 27.13
N ASP A 409 17.41 -20.59 27.20
CA ASP A 409 16.30 -20.48 28.13
C ASP A 409 16.45 -21.38 29.37
N GLU A 410 15.76 -21.02 30.46
CA GLU A 410 15.68 -21.80 31.71
C GLU A 410 17.06 -22.12 32.34
N VAL A 411 18.00 -21.16 32.32
CA VAL A 411 19.38 -21.36 32.82
C VAL A 411 19.46 -21.74 34.30
N HIS A 412 18.43 -21.45 35.10
CA HIS A 412 18.33 -21.90 36.49
C HIS A 412 18.21 -23.42 36.66
N GLU A 413 17.88 -24.20 35.61
CA GLU A 413 17.92 -25.66 35.71
C GLU A 413 19.35 -26.20 35.85
N ARG A 414 20.39 -25.38 35.60
CA ARG A 414 21.82 -25.72 35.78
C ARG A 414 22.22 -27.09 35.18
N SER A 415 21.63 -27.41 34.02
CA SER A 415 22.02 -28.57 33.22
C SER A 415 23.45 -28.39 32.71
N ILE A 416 24.25 -29.45 32.76
CA ILE A 416 25.60 -29.46 32.19
C ILE A 416 25.61 -29.06 30.70
N ASN A 417 24.55 -29.39 29.96
CA ASN A 417 24.43 -29.00 28.55
C ASN A 417 24.26 -27.49 28.39
N ILE A 418 23.52 -26.82 29.30
CA ILE A 418 23.34 -25.36 29.29
C ILE A 418 24.68 -24.69 29.58
N ASP A 419 25.39 -25.13 30.62
CA ASP A 419 26.69 -24.57 31.00
C ASP A 419 27.72 -24.74 29.87
N LEU A 420 27.74 -25.91 29.22
CA LEU A 420 28.58 -26.14 28.03
C LEU A 420 28.19 -25.24 26.86
N CYS A 421 26.90 -25.04 26.58
CA CYS A 421 26.46 -24.10 25.56
C CYS A 421 26.99 -22.68 25.85
N LEU A 422 26.85 -22.22 27.09
CA LEU A 422 27.33 -20.89 27.50
C LEU A 422 28.85 -20.77 27.34
N ALA A 423 29.62 -21.77 27.77
CA ALA A 423 31.07 -21.79 27.60
C ALA A 423 31.48 -21.79 26.11
N LEU A 424 30.78 -22.57 25.27
CA LEU A 424 31.03 -22.61 23.83
C LEU A 424 30.72 -21.27 23.16
N PHE A 425 29.63 -20.60 23.50
CA PHE A 425 29.34 -19.27 22.96
C PHE A 425 30.37 -18.22 23.41
N ALA A 426 30.78 -18.25 24.68
CA ALA A 426 31.83 -17.38 25.19
C ALA A 426 33.15 -17.58 24.42
N ARG A 427 33.53 -18.85 24.18
CA ARG A 427 34.69 -19.21 23.35
C ARG A 427 34.53 -18.71 21.91
N LEU A 428 33.38 -18.93 21.28
CA LEU A 428 33.09 -18.50 19.90
C LEU A 428 33.20 -16.98 19.75
N LEU A 429 32.60 -16.21 20.66
CA LEU A 429 32.68 -14.74 20.65
C LEU A 429 34.08 -14.20 20.92
N LYS A 430 34.90 -14.93 21.70
CA LYS A 430 36.29 -14.57 21.96
C LYS A 430 37.20 -14.85 20.75
N LEU A 431 37.01 -15.99 20.09
CA LEU A 431 37.86 -16.41 18.97
C LEU A 431 37.47 -15.77 17.64
N ASN A 432 36.18 -15.46 17.43
CA ASN A 432 35.66 -14.94 16.18
C ASN A 432 34.93 -13.60 16.39
N PRO A 433 35.65 -12.46 16.41
CA PRO A 433 35.05 -11.14 16.59
C PRO A 433 33.94 -10.81 15.57
N ASP A 434 34.07 -11.30 14.34
CA ASP A 434 33.07 -11.10 13.27
C ASP A 434 31.69 -11.67 13.61
N PHE A 435 31.60 -12.64 14.54
CA PHE A 435 30.32 -13.18 14.97
C PHE A 435 29.54 -12.22 15.86
N LYS A 436 30.21 -11.24 16.49
CA LYS A 436 29.56 -10.26 17.37
C LYS A 436 28.51 -9.40 16.65
N THR A 437 28.67 -9.20 15.34
CA THR A 437 27.71 -8.48 14.49
C THR A 437 26.69 -9.41 13.82
N LYS A 438 27.03 -10.70 13.66
CA LYS A 438 26.21 -11.72 12.99
C LYS A 438 25.29 -12.49 13.94
N MET A 439 25.55 -12.46 15.25
CA MET A 439 24.72 -13.15 16.23
C MET A 439 24.42 -12.28 17.44
N LYS A 440 23.30 -12.57 18.08
CA LYS A 440 22.99 -12.10 19.43
C LYS A 440 22.67 -13.28 20.33
N LEU A 441 23.08 -13.17 21.59
CA LEU A 441 22.85 -14.17 22.60
C LEU A 441 21.89 -13.62 23.65
N ILE A 442 20.76 -14.28 23.83
CA ILE A 442 19.81 -14.03 24.90
C ILE A 442 19.96 -15.15 25.92
N ILE A 443 20.18 -14.81 27.18
CA ILE A 443 20.34 -15.77 28.27
C ILE A 443 19.21 -15.48 29.25
N SER A 444 18.30 -16.42 29.47
CA SER A 444 17.22 -16.19 30.42
C SER A 444 17.17 -17.20 31.55
N SER A 445 16.82 -16.66 32.72
CA SER A 445 16.53 -17.43 33.91
C SER A 445 15.40 -16.80 34.72
N ALA A 446 14.78 -17.61 35.59
CA ALA A 446 13.91 -17.10 36.65
C ALA A 446 14.72 -16.40 37.75
N THR A 447 15.95 -16.88 37.97
CA THR A 447 16.96 -16.31 38.87
C THR A 447 18.33 -16.40 38.18
N LEU A 448 18.99 -15.27 37.96
CA LEU A 448 20.26 -15.25 37.24
C LEU A 448 21.43 -15.13 38.22
N ASP A 449 22.32 -16.12 38.26
CA ASP A 449 23.58 -16.01 39.00
C ASP A 449 24.51 -15.01 38.30
N SER A 450 25.13 -14.14 39.09
CA SER A 450 26.19 -13.20 38.70
C SER A 450 27.33 -13.82 37.88
N SER A 451 27.66 -15.09 38.08
CA SER A 451 28.72 -15.78 37.35
C SER A 451 28.48 -15.85 35.84
N VAL A 452 27.21 -15.93 35.42
CA VAL A 452 26.83 -16.03 34.00
C VAL A 452 27.12 -14.73 33.23
N PRO A 453 26.66 -13.54 33.64
CA PRO A 453 27.02 -12.30 32.97
C PRO A 453 28.52 -11.98 33.07
N ASP A 454 29.19 -12.35 34.17
CA ASP A 454 30.65 -12.16 34.33
C ASP A 454 31.47 -12.88 33.26
N LEU A 455 31.06 -14.10 32.88
CA LEU A 455 31.69 -14.86 31.79
C LEU A 455 31.81 -14.04 30.50
N TYR A 456 30.78 -13.25 30.16
CA TYR A 456 30.72 -12.49 28.92
C TYR A 456 31.29 -11.06 29.05
N ARG A 457 31.22 -10.45 30.24
CA ARG A 457 31.87 -9.14 30.51
C ARG A 457 33.37 -9.18 30.26
N ASN A 458 33.99 -10.32 30.53
CA ASN A 458 35.43 -10.51 30.37
C ASN A 458 35.88 -10.73 28.91
N ILE A 459 34.97 -10.69 27.94
CA ILE A 459 35.28 -10.85 26.52
C ILE A 459 35.46 -9.47 25.88
N PRO A 460 36.66 -9.12 25.38
CA PRO A 460 36.91 -7.80 24.79
C PRO A 460 35.94 -7.47 23.64
N GLY A 461 35.32 -6.30 23.69
CA GLY A 461 34.38 -5.82 22.67
C GLY A 461 33.03 -6.55 22.65
N CYS A 462 32.71 -7.35 23.67
CA CYS A 462 31.38 -7.93 23.86
C CYS A 462 30.52 -6.97 24.70
N SER A 463 29.46 -6.42 24.11
CA SER A 463 28.50 -5.59 24.86
C SER A 463 27.47 -6.49 25.55
N LEU A 464 27.28 -6.27 26.85
CA LEU A 464 26.36 -7.03 27.70
C LEU A 464 25.35 -6.09 28.37
N SER A 465 24.08 -6.47 28.34
CA SER A 465 23.04 -5.83 29.14
C SER A 465 22.29 -6.81 30.03
N VAL A 466 21.82 -6.31 31.17
CA VAL A 466 20.96 -7.04 32.11
C VAL A 466 19.56 -6.43 32.07
N PHE A 467 18.55 -7.28 31.98
CA PHE A 467 17.14 -6.89 31.96
C PHE A 467 16.37 -7.71 33.00
N ASN A 468 15.77 -7.02 33.96
CA ASN A 468 15.06 -7.66 35.08
C ASN A 468 13.58 -7.28 35.04
N LEU A 469 12.72 -8.30 35.12
CA LEU A 469 11.28 -8.22 35.22
C LEU A 469 10.82 -9.09 36.40
N THR A 470 11.16 -8.65 37.61
CA THR A 470 10.98 -9.41 38.86
C THR A 470 9.56 -9.31 39.42
N SER A 471 8.81 -8.25 39.11
CA SER A 471 7.46 -8.03 39.60
C SER A 471 6.41 -8.44 38.56
N ILE A 472 6.01 -9.71 38.58
CA ILE A 472 4.78 -10.14 37.91
C ILE A 472 3.76 -10.47 39.00
N SER A 473 2.69 -9.68 39.06
CA SER A 473 1.60 -9.80 40.05
C SER A 473 0.65 -10.98 39.80
N THR A 474 1.09 -12.04 39.12
CA THR A 474 0.23 -13.16 38.70
C THR A 474 0.40 -14.42 39.55
N ARG A 475 1.16 -14.36 40.65
CA ARG A 475 1.12 -15.47 41.61
C ARG A 475 -0.24 -15.45 42.28
N PHE A 476 -1.07 -16.43 41.93
CA PHE A 476 -2.31 -16.68 42.65
C PHE A 476 -1.98 -16.95 44.13
N PRO A 477 -2.82 -16.53 45.07
CA PRO A 477 -2.58 -16.76 46.48
C PRO A 477 -2.43 -18.27 46.73
N ILE A 478 -1.32 -18.66 47.36
CA ILE A 478 -1.03 -20.04 47.71
C ILE A 478 -1.38 -20.21 49.18
N SER A 479 -2.33 -21.10 49.49
CA SER A 479 -2.54 -21.57 50.86
C SER A 479 -1.54 -22.69 51.16
N VAL A 480 -0.65 -22.46 52.11
CA VAL A 480 0.33 -23.46 52.55
C VAL A 480 -0.17 -24.07 53.86
N ASN A 481 -0.44 -25.38 53.84
CA ASN A 481 -0.87 -26.14 55.01
C ASN A 481 0.26 -27.08 55.43
N HIS A 482 0.79 -26.90 56.64
CA HIS A 482 1.80 -27.78 57.21
C HIS A 482 1.13 -28.91 57.99
N VAL A 483 1.53 -30.15 57.73
CA VAL A 483 1.06 -31.34 58.46
C VAL A 483 2.27 -32.01 59.12
N ALA A 484 2.22 -32.20 60.44
CA ALA A 484 3.34 -32.73 61.22
C ALA A 484 3.16 -34.23 61.48
N GLY A 485 4.23 -35.02 61.27
CA GLY A 485 4.33 -36.39 61.76
C GLY A 485 3.56 -37.47 60.99
N GLU A 486 2.92 -37.15 59.87
CA GLU A 486 2.24 -38.14 59.03
C GLU A 486 3.20 -38.79 58.01
N ASN A 487 3.02 -40.09 57.76
CA ASN A 487 3.72 -40.77 56.68
C ASN A 487 3.29 -40.18 55.33
N ILE A 488 4.24 -39.87 54.45
CA ILE A 488 3.98 -39.31 53.12
C ILE A 488 2.99 -40.18 52.32
N LEU A 489 3.06 -41.50 52.45
CA LEU A 489 2.15 -42.42 51.76
C LEU A 489 0.70 -42.27 52.25
N ASP A 490 0.50 -42.12 53.56
CA ASP A 490 -0.82 -41.91 54.16
C ASP A 490 -1.39 -40.56 53.72
N LEU A 491 -0.56 -39.52 53.69
CA LEU A 491 -0.95 -38.20 53.20
C LEU A 491 -1.36 -38.24 51.71
N VAL A 492 -0.57 -38.92 50.86
CA VAL A 492 -0.89 -39.07 49.43
C VAL A 492 -2.21 -39.84 49.25
N GLN A 493 -2.44 -40.89 50.03
CA GLN A 493 -3.68 -41.66 49.98
C GLN A 493 -4.90 -40.84 50.47
N GLN A 494 -4.72 -40.05 51.52
CA GLN A 494 -5.74 -39.09 51.98
C GLN A 494 -6.05 -38.03 50.92
N LEU A 495 -5.02 -37.44 50.29
CA LEU A 495 -5.20 -36.47 49.21
C LEU A 495 -5.91 -37.10 48.01
N TYR A 496 -5.55 -38.33 47.65
CA TYR A 496 -6.18 -39.07 46.56
C TYR A 496 -7.65 -39.38 46.84
N SER A 497 -8.01 -39.76 48.07
CA SER A 497 -9.40 -40.06 48.45
C SER A 497 -10.29 -38.81 48.53
N LYS A 498 -9.73 -37.64 48.87
CA LYS A 498 -10.44 -36.36 48.89
C LYS A 498 -10.49 -35.67 47.53
N ARG A 499 -9.81 -36.23 46.52
CA ARG A 499 -9.66 -35.63 45.20
C ARG A 499 -10.99 -35.58 44.44
N VAL A 500 -11.35 -34.41 43.95
CA VAL A 500 -12.46 -34.25 42.99
C VAL A 500 -11.96 -34.58 41.57
N ARG A 501 -12.85 -35.05 40.68
CA ARG A 501 -12.54 -35.60 39.33
C ARG A 501 -11.61 -34.75 38.44
N ASN A 502 -11.45 -33.45 38.72
CA ASN A 502 -10.64 -32.51 37.95
C ASN A 502 -9.43 -31.92 38.70
N GLU A 503 -9.20 -32.27 39.96
CA GLU A 503 -8.04 -31.78 40.70
C GLU A 503 -6.77 -32.49 40.21
N GLN A 504 -5.64 -31.80 40.16
CA GLN A 504 -4.34 -32.42 39.87
C GLN A 504 -3.53 -32.48 41.16
N ILE A 505 -3.01 -33.66 41.49
CA ILE A 505 -2.08 -33.85 42.60
C ILE A 505 -0.69 -33.98 41.97
N LEU A 506 0.17 -33.00 42.22
CA LEU A 506 1.62 -33.15 42.03
C LEU A 506 2.20 -33.56 43.39
N CYS A 507 2.75 -34.77 43.46
CA CYS A 507 3.47 -35.29 44.62
C CYS A 507 4.97 -35.09 44.44
#